data_AF-A0A0Q4MID2-F1
#
_entry.id   AF-A0A0Q4MID2-F1
#
_cell.length_a   1.000
_cell.length_b   1.000
_cell.length_c   1.000
_cell.angle_alpha   90.00
_cell.angle_beta   90.00
_cell.angle_gamma   90.00
#
_symmetry.space_group_name_H-M   'P 1'
#
loop_
_entity.id
_entity.type
_entity.pdbx_description
1 polymer ?
#
loop_
_entity_poly.entity_id
_entity_poly.type
_entity_poly.pdbx_seq_one_letter_code
_entity_poly.pdbx_strand_id
1 'polypeptide(L)'
;MEADSEMNIAHEWASVTKAMRQRLWKLHTNGQGDQDDPGEAFDAWEDVLSRNNKRQNTGKDKPIASLIAFLYDQPTLKDQD
;
A
#
# COMPACT_ATOMS: atom_id res chain seq x y z
N MET A 1 16.97 -9.52 -26.84
CA MET A 1 16.60 -9.19 -25.46
C MET A 1 16.31 -10.49 -24.77
N GLU A 2 17.15 -10.89 -23.82
CA GLU A 2 16.76 -11.93 -22.85
C GLU A 2 15.91 -11.24 -21.79
N ALA A 3 14.75 -11.84 -21.48
CA ALA A 3 13.91 -11.45 -20.36
C ALA A 3 14.08 -12.51 -19.26
N ASP A 4 13.95 -12.09 -18.00
CA ASP A 4 14.06 -13.00 -16.85
C ASP A 4 12.91 -14.02 -16.87
N SER A 5 13.22 -15.28 -16.54
CA SER A 5 12.19 -16.31 -16.38
C SER A 5 11.50 -16.15 -15.02
N GLU A 6 10.21 -15.85 -15.03
CA GLU A 6 9.38 -15.81 -13.83
C GLU A 6 8.52 -17.08 -13.68
N MET A 7 8.19 -17.43 -12.43
CA MET A 7 7.26 -18.51 -12.11
C MET A 7 6.26 -18.03 -11.06
N ASN A 8 4.97 -18.17 -11.37
CA ASN A 8 3.87 -17.76 -10.50
C ASN A 8 3.00 -18.97 -10.09
N ILE A 9 2.40 -18.92 -8.91
CA ILE A 9 1.46 -19.93 -8.40
C ILE A 9 0.14 -19.23 -8.06
N ALA A 10 -0.96 -19.73 -8.61
CA ALA A 10 -2.30 -19.32 -8.22
C ALA A 10 -2.88 -20.38 -7.27
N HIS A 11 -3.35 -19.94 -6.10
CA HIS A 11 -3.90 -20.83 -5.08
C HIS A 11 -5.24 -20.32 -4.56
N GLU A 12 -6.32 -21.01 -4.90
CA GLU A 12 -7.69 -20.67 -4.50
C GLU A 12 -8.09 -21.41 -3.23
N TRP A 13 -7.59 -20.93 -2.09
CA TRP A 13 -8.04 -21.41 -0.77
C TRP A 13 -8.39 -20.23 0.12
N ALA A 14 -9.69 -19.93 0.19
CA ALA A 14 -10.23 -18.74 0.85
C ALA A 14 -9.76 -18.54 2.31
N SER A 15 -9.70 -19.60 3.13
CA SER A 15 -9.23 -19.45 4.53
C SER A 15 -7.75 -19.13 4.62
N VAL A 16 -6.91 -19.69 3.74
CA VAL A 16 -5.48 -19.41 3.68
C VAL A 16 -5.24 -17.99 3.16
N THR A 17 -5.88 -17.62 2.05
CA THR A 17 -5.71 -16.30 1.44
C THR A 17 -6.27 -15.19 2.33
N LYS A 18 -7.41 -15.40 3.01
CA LYS A 18 -7.98 -14.44 3.96
C LYS A 18 -7.05 -14.20 5.16
N ALA A 19 -6.52 -15.27 5.78
CA ALA A 19 -5.61 -15.14 6.91
C ALA A 19 -4.29 -14.45 6.50
N MET A 20 -3.76 -14.78 5.33
CA MET A 20 -2.57 -14.12 4.77
C MET A 20 -2.83 -12.63 4.53
N ARG A 21 -3.95 -12.28 3.89
CA ARG A 21 -4.38 -10.88 3.66
C ARG A 21 -4.43 -10.12 4.98
N GLN A 22 -5.19 -10.60 5.97
CA GLN A 22 -5.34 -9.95 7.26
C GLN A 22 -3.99 -9.71 7.96
N ARG A 23 -3.12 -10.72 7.96
CA ARG A 23 -1.79 -10.62 8.58
C ARG A 23 -0.91 -9.55 7.90
N LEU A 24 -0.88 -9.53 6.57
CA LEU A 24 -0.08 -8.55 5.83
C LEU A 24 -0.62 -7.14 6.02
N TRP A 25 -1.93 -6.94 5.90
CA TRP A 25 -2.52 -5.62 6.12
C TRP A 25 -2.32 -5.14 7.55
N LYS A 26 -2.53 -5.99 8.56
CA LYS A 26 -2.25 -5.67 9.96
C LYS A 26 -0.81 -5.18 10.17
N LEU A 27 0.16 -5.87 9.55
CA LEU A 27 1.56 -5.49 9.62
C LEU A 27 1.82 -4.12 8.97
N HIS A 28 1.26 -3.90 7.77
CA HIS A 28 1.57 -2.70 6.98
C HIS A 28 0.80 -1.45 7.40
N THR A 29 -0.30 -1.62 8.11
CA THR A 29 -1.21 -0.54 8.52
C THR A 29 -1.21 -0.29 10.02
N ASN A 30 -0.29 -0.92 10.77
CA ASN A 30 -0.24 -0.83 12.22
C ASN A 30 -1.59 -1.26 12.87
N GLY A 31 -2.21 -2.30 12.31
CA GLY A 31 -3.49 -2.85 12.77
C GLY A 31 -4.74 -2.10 12.31
N GLN A 32 -4.65 -1.30 11.25
CA GLN A 32 -5.77 -0.51 10.70
C GLN A 32 -6.04 -0.91 9.25
N GLY A 33 -6.92 -1.87 8.99
CA GLY A 33 -7.17 -2.33 7.61
C GLY A 33 -7.13 -3.85 7.43
N ASP A 34 -7.12 -4.61 8.52
CA ASP A 34 -7.27 -6.07 8.53
C ASP A 34 -8.73 -6.53 8.70
N GLN A 35 -9.69 -5.61 8.59
CA GLN A 35 -11.13 -5.90 8.66
C GLN A 35 -11.56 -6.89 7.57
N ASP A 36 -12.67 -7.57 7.84
CA ASP A 36 -13.31 -8.48 6.91
C ASP A 36 -14.19 -7.75 5.88
N ASP A 37 -14.74 -6.61 6.26
CA ASP A 37 -15.45 -5.73 5.35
C ASP A 37 -14.43 -4.95 4.48
N PRO A 38 -14.49 -5.09 3.14
CA PRO A 38 -13.57 -4.38 2.27
C PRO A 38 -13.72 -2.85 2.29
N GLY A 39 -14.92 -2.34 2.58
CA GLY A 39 -15.18 -0.90 2.66
C GLY A 39 -14.52 -0.29 3.89
N GLU A 40 -14.71 -0.91 5.05
CA GLU A 40 -14.02 -0.49 6.29
C GLU A 40 -12.50 -0.56 6.15
N ALA A 41 -11.98 -1.62 5.49
CA ALA A 41 -10.56 -1.75 5.24
C ALA A 41 -10.05 -0.62 4.32
N PHE A 42 -10.80 -0.29 3.26
CA PHE A 42 -10.46 0.77 2.33
C PHE A 42 -10.41 2.15 3.00
N ASP A 43 -11.42 2.49 3.80
CA ASP A 43 -11.46 3.75 4.55
C ASP A 43 -10.28 3.86 5.55
N ALA A 44 -9.94 2.75 6.21
CA ALA A 44 -8.78 2.68 7.10
C ALA A 44 -7.46 2.91 6.34
N TRP A 45 -7.31 2.33 5.14
CA TRP A 45 -6.14 2.55 4.30
C TRP A 45 -6.05 4.02 3.87
N GLU A 46 -7.16 4.67 3.53
CA GLU A 46 -7.20 6.08 3.18
C GLU A 46 -6.75 6.99 4.34
N ASP A 47 -7.20 6.74 5.57
CA ASP A 47 -6.73 7.49 6.75
C ASP A 47 -5.22 7.31 6.96
N VAL A 48 -4.73 6.07 6.88
CA VAL A 48 -3.30 5.76 7.02
C VAL A 48 -2.47 6.53 5.99
N LEU A 49 -2.89 6.49 4.71
CA LEU A 49 -2.23 7.19 3.63
C LEU A 49 -2.23 8.71 3.82
N SER A 50 -3.39 9.29 4.17
CA SER A 50 -3.55 10.73 4.40
C SER A 50 -2.64 11.22 5.53
N ARG A 51 -2.59 10.49 6.65
CA ARG A 51 -1.76 10.83 7.80
C ARG A 51 -0.28 10.64 7.50
N ASN A 52 0.10 9.58 6.79
CA ASN A 52 1.48 9.36 6.38
C ASN A 52 1.98 10.46 5.44
N ASN A 53 1.18 10.86 4.45
CA ASN A 53 1.53 11.95 3.53
C ASN A 53 1.72 13.28 4.28
N LYS A 54 0.77 13.64 5.17
CA LYS A 54 0.89 14.84 6.01
C LYS A 54 2.18 14.85 6.82
N ARG A 55 2.56 13.72 7.43
CA ARG A 55 3.78 13.63 8.24
C ARG A 55 5.06 13.71 7.40
N GLN A 56 5.08 13.03 6.25
CA GLN A 56 6.23 13.05 5.33
C GLN A 56 6.56 14.46 4.84
N ASN A 57 5.56 15.29 4.56
CA ASN A 57 5.76 16.67 4.09
C ASN A 57 6.32 17.62 5.16
N THR A 58 6.35 17.23 6.43
CA THR A 58 6.82 18.11 7.53
C THR A 58 8.29 17.92 7.90
N GLY A 59 8.88 16.76 7.58
CA GLY A 59 10.22 16.37 8.03
C GLY A 59 10.40 16.22 9.55
N LYS A 60 9.32 16.35 10.34
CA LYS A 60 9.36 16.32 11.82
C LYS A 60 8.79 15.03 12.39
N ASP A 61 7.75 14.51 11.76
CA ASP A 61 7.01 13.33 12.24
C ASP A 61 7.27 12.11 11.35
N LYS A 62 7.33 10.94 11.99
CA LYS A 62 7.44 9.64 11.29
C LYS A 62 6.07 9.15 10.84
N PRO A 63 5.96 8.44 9.70
CA PRO A 63 4.74 7.74 9.30
C PRO A 63 4.12 6.92 10.44
N ILE A 64 2.78 6.85 10.52
CA ILE A 64 2.05 6.03 11.50
C ILE A 64 2.10 4.53 11.16
N ALA A 65 2.34 4.18 9.91
CA ALA A 65 2.45 2.81 9.42
C ALA A 65 3.33 2.77 8.15
N SER A 66 3.63 1.58 7.64
CA SER A 66 4.51 1.43 6.45
C SER A 66 3.77 1.59 5.12
N LEU A 67 2.44 1.53 5.11
CA LEU A 67 1.63 1.80 3.93
C LEU A 67 1.83 3.26 3.45
N ILE A 68 2.29 3.46 2.22
CA ILE A 68 2.51 4.79 1.63
C ILE A 68 1.92 4.82 0.22
N ALA A 69 1.58 6.02 -0.26
CA ALA A 69 1.20 6.20 -1.65
C ALA A 69 2.45 6.07 -2.54
N PHE A 70 2.25 5.63 -3.78
CA PHE A 70 3.30 5.73 -4.77
C PHE A 70 3.72 7.20 -4.93
N LEU A 71 5.03 7.43 -4.91
CA LEU A 71 5.58 8.74 -5.28
C LEU A 71 5.30 8.94 -6.76
N TYR A 72 4.48 9.94 -7.06
CA TYR A 72 4.26 10.40 -8.43
C TYR A 72 4.90 11.77 -8.58
N ASP A 73 6.15 11.78 -9.05
CA ASP A 73 6.82 12.97 -9.53
C ASP A 73 6.48 13.12 -11.01
N GLN A 74 5.41 13.86 -11.32
CA GLN A 74 5.03 14.12 -12.71
C GLN A 74 6.26 14.52 -13.53
N PRO A 75 6.57 13.83 -14.65
CA PRO A 75 7.54 14.36 -15.58
C PRO A 75 7.00 15.71 -16.02
N THR A 76 7.72 16.78 -15.68
CA THR A 76 7.41 18.11 -16.21
C THR A 76 7.83 18.07 -17.68
N LEU A 77 6.91 17.63 -18.56
CA LEU A 77 7.09 17.68 -20.00
C LEU A 77 7.06 19.15 -20.41
N LYS A 78 8.23 19.78 -20.43
CA LYS A 78 8.41 21.13 -20.93
C LYS A 78 8.86 21.02 -22.39
N ASP A 79 8.03 21.50 -23.29
CA ASP A 79 8.39 21.71 -24.69
C ASP A 79 9.54 22.72 -24.74
N GLN A 80 10.68 22.33 -25.31
CA GLN A 80 11.89 23.17 -25.42
C GLN A 80 12.10 23.71 -26.83
N ASP A 81 11.14 23.48 -27.72
CA ASP A 81 11.17 23.91 -29.12
C ASP A 81 10.46 25.27 -29.31
#